data_AF-A0A935VY96-F1
#
_entry.id   AF-A0A935VY96-F1
#
_cell.length_a   1.000
_cell.length_b   1.000
_cell.length_c   1.000
_cell.angle_alpha   90.00
_cell.angle_beta   90.00
_cell.angle_gamma   90.00
#
_symmetry.space_group_name_H-M   'P 1'
#
loop_
_entity.id
_entity.type
_entity.pdbx_description
1 polymer ?
#
loop_
_entity_poly.entity_id
_entity_poly.type
_entity_poly.pdbx_seq_one_letter_code
_entity_poly.pdbx_strand_id
1 'polypeptide(L)'
;MKTPCEVNRSNRKRSPDAPGLRLGAAQVRSLRVRTVAGLVLGVLLVGATACEKPESPAARHAQDPEALKRGKSLFVGTCGAYCHGLQPGHRDAPYLFDCDWKHGGRDEEIFRTIRAGVPNTRMQAFADRMPEGDDDLWKIVAFIRSRSDCS
;
A
#
# COMPACT_ATOMS: atom_id res chain seq x y z
N MET A 1 5.78 -23.15 7.92
CA MET A 1 6.83 -22.18 7.53
C MET A 1 6.28 -20.78 7.80
N LYS A 2 6.88 -20.04 8.73
CA LYS A 2 6.49 -18.68 9.13
C LYS A 2 7.15 -17.66 8.19
N THR A 3 6.42 -16.63 7.76
CA THR A 3 7.00 -15.31 7.49
C THR A 3 6.50 -14.30 8.53
N PRO A 4 7.39 -13.47 9.10
CA PRO A 4 7.06 -12.53 10.16
C PRO A 4 6.86 -11.14 9.57
N CYS A 5 5.61 -10.67 9.45
CA CYS A 5 5.29 -9.25 9.29
C CYS A 5 3.79 -9.03 9.60
N GLU A 6 3.32 -9.59 10.71
CA GLU A 6 2.00 -9.25 11.24
C GLU A 6 2.15 -8.03 12.15
N VAL A 7 1.80 -6.86 11.64
CA VAL A 7 1.56 -5.67 12.46
C VAL A 7 0.16 -5.17 12.13
N ASN A 8 -0.77 -5.60 12.99
CA ASN A 8 -2.00 -4.89 13.29
C ASN A 8 -1.63 -3.46 13.72
N ARG A 9 -1.92 -2.48 12.86
CA ARG A 9 -1.54 -1.07 13.01
C ARG A 9 -2.77 -0.20 13.29
N SER A 10 -3.72 -0.71 14.07
CA SER A 10 -4.66 0.16 14.76
C SER A 10 -3.87 1.04 15.72
N ASN A 11 -3.91 2.36 15.50
CA ASN A 11 -3.59 3.38 16.48
C ASN A 11 -2.10 3.56 16.88
N ARG A 12 -1.32 4.33 16.11
CA ARG A 12 -0.18 5.08 16.70
C ARG A 12 -0.04 6.48 16.12
N LYS A 13 -0.30 7.44 17.01
CA LYS A 13 -0.15 8.90 16.84
C LYS A 13 1.30 9.30 16.58
N ARG A 14 1.44 10.49 15.99
CA ARG A 14 2.61 11.18 15.41
C ARG A 14 3.72 11.51 16.45
N SER A 15 4.96 11.62 15.95
CA SER A 15 6.24 11.95 16.63
C SER A 15 6.22 13.20 17.53
N PRO A 16 7.17 13.33 18.49
CA PRO A 16 8.24 14.32 18.28
C PRO A 16 9.65 13.99 18.83
N ASP A 17 10.64 14.51 18.09
CA ASP A 17 11.91 15.18 18.45
C ASP A 17 13.06 14.51 19.23
N ALA A 18 14.25 14.61 18.62
CA ALA A 18 15.59 14.38 19.18
C ALA A 18 16.04 15.54 20.09
N PRO A 19 17.01 15.31 21.00
CA PRO A 19 18.29 16.02 20.83
C PRO A 19 19.55 15.30 21.38
N GLY A 20 20.69 15.58 20.74
CA GLY A 20 21.89 16.07 21.45
C GLY A 20 23.14 15.18 21.56
N LEU A 21 24.28 15.81 21.20
CA LEU A 21 25.59 15.81 21.92
C LEU A 21 26.49 14.55 21.76
N ARG A 22 27.83 14.57 21.65
CA ARG A 22 28.89 15.60 21.81
C ARG A 22 30.09 15.33 20.89
N LEU A 23 30.74 16.42 20.52
CA LEU A 23 32.06 16.53 19.92
C LEU A 23 33.15 16.13 20.94
N GLY A 24 34.10 15.29 20.53
CA GLY A 24 35.29 14.95 21.32
C GLY A 24 36.49 14.75 20.39
N ALA A 25 37.32 15.80 20.27
CA ALA A 25 38.62 15.74 19.63
C ALA A 25 39.70 15.51 20.70
N ALA A 26 40.62 14.57 20.47
CA ALA A 26 42.01 14.61 20.94
C ALA A 26 42.70 13.24 20.70
N GLN A 27 43.72 13.22 19.86
CA GLN A 27 45.13 13.16 20.29
C GLN A 27 45.97 12.51 19.19
N VAL A 28 46.95 13.26 18.73
CA VAL A 28 47.94 12.92 17.71
C VAL A 28 48.98 11.96 18.29
N ARG A 29 49.30 10.86 17.59
CA ARG A 29 50.58 10.17 17.80
C ARG A 29 51.12 9.60 16.49
N SER A 30 52.35 9.97 16.25
CA SER A 30 53.03 10.03 14.96
C SER A 30 53.98 8.84 14.76
N LEU A 31 54.22 8.46 13.50
CA LEU A 31 55.35 7.67 12.92
C LEU A 31 55.34 6.14 13.22
N ARG A 32 55.59 5.19 12.30
CA ARG A 32 56.27 5.14 11.00
C ARG A 32 55.81 3.92 10.18
N VAL A 33 55.66 4.14 8.88
CA VAL A 33 55.64 3.26 7.70
C VAL A 33 56.08 1.79 7.90
N ARG A 34 55.19 0.84 7.56
CA ARG A 34 55.50 -0.38 6.78
C ARG A 34 54.27 -0.77 5.95
N THR A 35 54.40 -0.62 4.64
CA THR A 35 53.47 -1.16 3.63
C THR A 35 53.30 -2.66 3.83
N VAL A 36 52.12 -3.08 4.26
CA VAL A 36 51.62 -4.44 4.04
C VAL A 36 50.28 -4.28 3.34
N ALA A 37 50.27 -4.58 2.05
CA ALA A 37 49.08 -4.83 1.29
C ALA A 37 48.25 -5.88 2.04
N GLY A 38 47.13 -5.44 2.62
CA GLY A 38 46.24 -6.26 3.44
C GLY A 38 44.82 -5.83 3.15
N LEU A 39 44.18 -6.62 2.29
CA LEU A 39 42.76 -6.62 1.98
C LEU A 39 41.89 -6.42 3.25
N VAL A 40 40.68 -5.89 3.03
CA VAL A 40 39.54 -5.89 3.96
C VAL A 40 39.50 -4.74 4.98
N LEU A 41 39.00 -3.58 4.56
CA LEU A 41 38.28 -2.70 5.48
C LEU A 41 37.04 -2.11 4.81
N GLY A 42 35.92 -2.81 5.02
CA GLY A 42 34.65 -2.19 5.34
C GLY A 42 33.91 -1.47 4.21
N VAL A 43 33.39 -2.23 3.25
CA VAL A 43 32.11 -1.85 2.62
C VAL A 43 31.02 -2.02 3.68
N LEU A 44 30.82 -1.02 4.52
CA LEU A 44 29.75 -0.98 5.54
C LEU A 44 28.93 0.30 5.43
N LEU A 45 28.40 0.55 4.24
CA LEU A 45 27.29 1.50 4.03
C LEU A 45 26.23 0.90 3.09
N VAL A 46 25.85 -0.37 3.30
CA VAL A 46 24.52 -0.81 2.87
C VAL A 46 23.55 -0.33 3.95
N GLY A 47 23.22 0.96 3.88
CA GLY A 47 22.21 1.57 4.72
C GLY A 47 20.87 0.88 4.54
N ALA A 48 20.24 0.57 5.68
CA ALA A 48 18.85 0.16 5.87
C ALA A 48 18.02 -0.03 4.59
N THR A 49 17.88 -1.27 4.14
CA THR A 49 16.66 -1.63 3.42
C THR A 49 15.53 -1.58 4.44
N ALA A 50 14.86 -0.43 4.51
CA ALA A 50 13.52 -0.40 5.08
C ALA A 50 12.71 -1.52 4.42
N CYS A 51 11.80 -2.13 5.17
CA CYS A 51 10.86 -3.09 4.63
C CYS A 51 9.93 -2.36 3.65
N GLU A 52 10.40 -2.18 2.42
CA GLU A 52 9.61 -1.71 1.28
C GLU A 52 8.59 -2.81 1.03
N LYS A 53 7.38 -2.66 1.59
CA LYS A 53 6.28 -3.51 1.14
C LYS A 53 6.16 -3.28 -0.35
N PRO A 54 6.07 -4.33 -1.18
CA PRO A 54 5.79 -4.12 -2.59
C PRO A 54 4.48 -3.34 -2.69
N GLU A 55 4.58 -2.14 -3.22
CA GLU A 55 3.43 -1.28 -3.46
C GLU A 55 2.47 -2.01 -4.41
N SER A 56 1.17 -2.00 -4.06
CA SER A 56 0.14 -2.67 -4.85
C SER A 56 0.08 -2.08 -6.27
N PRO A 57 -0.39 -2.82 -7.29
CA PRO A 57 -0.64 -2.24 -8.60
C PRO A 57 -1.61 -1.05 -8.57
N ALA A 58 -2.57 -1.02 -7.64
CA ALA A 58 -3.50 0.10 -7.47
C ALA A 58 -2.78 1.42 -7.21
N ALA A 59 -1.70 1.44 -6.42
CA ALA A 59 -0.96 2.66 -6.15
C ALA A 59 -0.30 3.25 -7.41
N ARG A 60 0.13 2.40 -8.35
CA ARG A 60 0.67 2.85 -9.64
C ARG A 60 -0.44 3.47 -10.50
N HIS A 61 -1.59 2.79 -10.59
CA HIS A 61 -2.75 3.34 -11.29
C HIS A 61 -3.30 4.62 -10.65
N ALA A 62 -3.15 4.80 -9.34
CA ALA A 62 -3.56 6.03 -8.66
C ALA A 62 -2.76 7.26 -9.11
N GLN A 63 -1.57 7.06 -9.70
CA GLN A 63 -0.74 8.12 -10.27
C GLN A 63 -1.04 8.39 -11.75
N ASP A 64 -1.89 7.58 -12.38
CA ASP A 64 -2.27 7.70 -13.79
C ASP A 64 -3.73 8.19 -13.92
N PRO A 65 -3.95 9.43 -14.41
CA PRO A 65 -5.29 9.98 -14.61
C PRO A 65 -6.20 9.14 -15.52
N GLU A 66 -5.66 8.51 -16.57
CA GLU A 66 -6.47 7.69 -17.48
C GLU A 66 -6.84 6.36 -16.82
N ALA A 67 -5.93 5.76 -16.03
CA ALA A 67 -6.24 4.60 -15.21
C ALA A 67 -7.35 4.90 -14.18
N LEU A 68 -7.31 6.05 -13.51
CA LEU A 68 -8.35 6.48 -12.57
C LEU A 68 -9.71 6.71 -13.28
N LYS A 69 -9.70 7.35 -14.45
CA LYS A 69 -10.90 7.57 -15.27
C LYS A 69 -11.51 6.26 -15.74
N ARG A 70 -10.68 5.30 -16.15
CA ARG A 70 -11.11 3.95 -16.52
C ARG A 70 -11.68 3.20 -15.31
N GLY A 71 -10.99 3.21 -14.17
CA GLY A 71 -11.46 2.62 -12.91
C GLY A 71 -12.79 3.19 -12.44
N LYS A 72 -12.98 4.52 -12.54
CA LYS A 72 -14.26 5.17 -12.28
C LYS A 72 -15.37 4.68 -13.21
N SER A 73 -15.09 4.61 -14.51
CA SER A 73 -16.07 4.20 -15.51
C SER A 73 -16.53 2.76 -15.30
N LEU A 74 -15.58 1.86 -15.04
CA LEU A 74 -15.87 0.48 -14.66
C LEU A 74 -16.68 0.41 -13.37
N PHE A 75 -16.26 1.11 -12.31
CA PHE A 75 -16.97 1.12 -11.04
C PHE A 75 -18.42 1.57 -11.21
N VAL A 76 -18.65 2.67 -11.93
CA VAL A 76 -20.00 3.20 -12.17
C VAL A 76 -20.84 2.21 -12.97
N GLY A 77 -20.30 1.61 -14.04
CA GLY A 77 -21.04 0.69 -14.90
C GLY A 77 -21.29 -0.69 -14.29
N THR A 78 -20.55 -1.10 -13.25
CA THR A 78 -20.62 -2.46 -12.70
C THR A 78 -20.97 -2.49 -11.21
N CYS A 79 -20.18 -1.86 -10.35
CA CYS A 79 -20.40 -1.90 -8.90
C CYS A 79 -21.49 -0.92 -8.48
N GLY A 80 -21.42 0.31 -8.97
CA GLY A 80 -22.24 1.43 -8.51
C GLY A 80 -23.59 1.57 -9.19
N ALA A 81 -23.72 1.06 -10.42
CA ALA A 81 -25.00 0.95 -11.12
C ALA A 81 -26.02 0.12 -10.31
N TYR A 82 -25.55 -0.90 -9.59
CA TYR A 82 -26.44 -1.87 -8.93
C TYR A 82 -26.40 -1.78 -7.41
N CYS A 83 -25.22 -1.61 -6.81
CA CYS A 83 -25.03 -1.88 -5.38
C CYS A 83 -24.35 -0.73 -4.64
N HIS A 84 -23.12 -0.37 -5.01
CA HIS A 84 -22.26 0.51 -4.20
C HIS A 84 -22.36 1.99 -4.63
N GLY A 85 -23.02 2.81 -3.82
CA GLY A 85 -23.24 4.23 -4.13
C GLY A 85 -21.95 5.05 -4.23
N LEU A 86 -21.94 6.04 -5.14
CA LEU A 86 -20.93 7.11 -5.16
C LEU A 86 -21.17 8.18 -4.08
N GLN A 87 -22.29 8.13 -3.38
CA GLN A 87 -22.57 9.00 -2.24
C GLN A 87 -23.13 8.13 -1.12
N PRO A 88 -22.99 8.56 0.15
CA PRO A 88 -23.66 7.90 1.26
C PRO A 88 -25.17 7.85 1.04
N GLY A 89 -25.81 6.76 1.45
CA GLY A 89 -27.26 6.61 1.33
C GLY A 89 -27.71 5.18 1.60
N HIS A 90 -29.03 5.00 1.73
CA HIS A 90 -29.61 3.67 1.90
C HIS A 90 -29.51 2.88 0.60
N ARG A 91 -28.63 1.88 0.61
CA ARG A 91 -28.51 0.85 -0.43
C ARG A 91 -28.32 -0.51 0.24
N ASP A 92 -28.56 -1.55 -0.54
CA ASP A 92 -28.39 -2.94 -0.08
C ASP A 92 -26.91 -3.36 0.08
N ALA A 93 -25.96 -2.47 -0.20
CA ALA A 93 -24.53 -2.70 -0.13
C ALA A 93 -23.83 -1.52 0.58
N PRO A 94 -22.70 -1.78 1.27
CA PRO A 94 -22.00 -0.74 2.03
C PRO A 94 -21.48 0.38 1.13
N TYR A 95 -21.38 1.58 1.70
CA TYR A 95 -20.62 2.67 1.10
C TYR A 95 -19.13 2.33 1.19
N LEU A 96 -18.38 2.49 0.08
CA LEU A 96 -17.01 1.98 -0.03
C LEU A 96 -15.93 3.05 0.18
N PHE A 97 -16.31 4.27 0.51
CA PHE A 97 -15.39 5.42 0.57
C PHE A 97 -15.30 6.03 1.98
N ASP A 98 -15.97 5.43 2.97
CA ASP A 98 -15.89 5.79 4.40
C ASP A 98 -14.78 5.02 5.15
N CYS A 99 -14.10 4.11 4.46
CA CYS A 99 -13.01 3.30 5.00
C CYS A 99 -13.44 2.27 6.06
N ASP A 100 -14.73 1.95 6.16
CA ASP A 100 -15.24 0.87 7.00
C ASP A 100 -15.26 -0.47 6.24
N TRP A 101 -14.15 -1.22 6.35
CA TRP A 101 -13.91 -2.43 5.57
C TRP A 101 -14.33 -3.72 6.30
N LYS A 102 -15.36 -4.40 5.78
CA LYS A 102 -15.81 -5.71 6.32
C LYS A 102 -14.94 -6.91 5.96
N HIS A 103 -14.16 -6.82 4.87
CA HIS A 103 -13.39 -7.94 4.31
C HIS A 103 -11.88 -7.66 4.23
N GLY A 104 -11.40 -6.75 5.09
CA GLY A 104 -10.03 -6.27 5.05
C GLY A 104 -9.89 -5.01 4.17
N GLY A 105 -9.02 -4.12 4.61
CA GLY A 105 -8.89 -2.77 4.07
C GLY A 105 -7.58 -2.52 3.36
N ARG A 106 -6.77 -3.54 3.05
CA ARG A 106 -5.58 -3.42 2.19
C ARG A 106 -5.96 -3.56 0.72
N ASP A 107 -5.14 -3.02 -0.18
CA ASP A 107 -5.42 -3.06 -1.62
C ASP A 107 -5.58 -4.49 -2.15
N GLU A 108 -4.74 -5.42 -1.70
CA GLU A 108 -4.84 -6.83 -2.10
C GLU A 108 -6.11 -7.50 -1.55
N GLU A 109 -6.62 -7.05 -0.40
CA GLU A 109 -7.84 -7.59 0.21
C GLU A 109 -9.08 -7.10 -0.53
N ILE A 110 -9.11 -5.82 -0.88
CA ILE A 110 -10.16 -5.23 -1.71
C ILE A 110 -10.14 -5.91 -3.10
N PHE A 111 -8.96 -6.02 -3.72
CA PHE A 111 -8.79 -6.70 -5.01
C PHE A 111 -9.31 -8.14 -4.96
N ARG A 112 -8.91 -8.94 -3.96
CA ARG A 112 -9.39 -10.32 -3.81
C ARG A 112 -10.90 -10.39 -3.62
N THR A 113 -11.46 -9.47 -2.85
CA THR A 113 -12.91 -9.41 -2.61
C THR A 113 -13.67 -9.11 -3.90
N ILE A 114 -13.18 -8.17 -4.72
CA ILE A 114 -13.81 -7.86 -6.01
C ILE A 114 -13.63 -9.05 -6.97
N ARG A 115 -12.42 -9.61 -7.06
CA ARG A 115 -12.09 -10.71 -7.96
C ARG A 115 -12.92 -11.96 -7.67
N ALA A 116 -13.01 -12.38 -6.41
CA ALA A 116 -13.66 -13.62 -6.00
C ALA A 116 -15.12 -13.44 -5.55
N GLY A 117 -15.58 -12.22 -5.33
CA GLY A 117 -16.86 -11.94 -4.69
C GLY A 117 -16.86 -12.30 -3.20
N VAL A 118 -18.04 -12.26 -2.59
CA VAL A 118 -18.24 -12.65 -1.19
C VAL A 118 -19.26 -13.80 -1.13
N PRO A 119 -18.85 -15.01 -0.72
CA PRO A 119 -19.73 -16.17 -0.64
C PRO A 119 -20.98 -15.91 0.21
N ASN A 120 -22.12 -16.50 -0.18
CA ASN A 120 -23.42 -16.33 0.50
C ASN A 120 -23.94 -14.88 0.54
N THR A 121 -23.49 -14.02 -0.37
CA THR A 121 -24.01 -12.66 -0.53
C THR A 121 -24.33 -12.38 -2.01
N ARG A 122 -24.87 -11.18 -2.29
CA ARG A 122 -25.09 -10.72 -3.67
C ARG A 122 -23.83 -10.15 -4.34
N MET A 123 -22.71 -10.03 -3.63
CA MET A 123 -21.45 -9.54 -4.19
C MET A 123 -20.79 -10.66 -5.00
N GLN A 124 -20.96 -10.62 -6.32
CA GLN A 124 -20.45 -11.64 -7.24
C GLN A 124 -18.95 -11.49 -7.50
N ALA A 125 -18.33 -12.55 -8.02
CA ALA A 125 -16.95 -12.53 -8.53
C ALA A 125 -16.84 -11.72 -9.83
N PHE A 126 -15.74 -10.98 -10.02
CA PHE A 126 -15.49 -10.20 -11.23
C PHE A 126 -14.23 -10.61 -12.00
N ALA A 127 -13.52 -11.67 -11.58
CA ALA A 127 -12.25 -12.13 -12.18
C ALA A 127 -12.24 -12.11 -13.72
N ASP A 128 -13.24 -12.70 -14.36
CA ASP A 128 -13.31 -12.87 -15.82
C ASP A 128 -14.37 -11.98 -16.48
N ARG A 129 -14.78 -10.90 -15.80
CA ARG A 129 -15.87 -10.01 -16.23
C ARG A 129 -15.41 -8.63 -16.67
N MET A 130 -14.10 -8.42 -16.73
CA MET A 130 -13.49 -7.15 -17.12
C MET A 130 -12.78 -7.28 -18.47
N PRO A 131 -12.88 -6.27 -19.35
CA PRO A 131 -12.23 -6.31 -20.67
C PRO A 131 -10.71 -6.50 -20.62
N GLU A 132 -10.01 -5.91 -19.64
CA GLU A 132 -8.56 -6.10 -19.44
C GLU A 132 -8.23 -6.97 -18.21
N GLY A 133 -9.18 -7.80 -17.78
CA GLY A 133 -8.98 -8.78 -16.69
C GLY A 133 -8.60 -8.14 -15.36
N ASP A 134 -7.59 -8.71 -14.69
CA ASP A 134 -7.16 -8.27 -13.36
C ASP A 134 -6.66 -6.81 -13.32
N ASP A 135 -6.11 -6.30 -14.41
CA ASP A 135 -5.63 -4.91 -14.48
C ASP A 135 -6.77 -3.90 -14.28
N ASP A 136 -7.95 -4.24 -14.80
CA ASP A 136 -9.16 -3.44 -14.59
C ASP A 136 -9.66 -3.46 -13.16
N LEU A 137 -9.54 -4.61 -12.48
CA LEU A 137 -9.85 -4.70 -11.07
C LEU A 137 -8.90 -3.81 -10.24
N TRP A 138 -7.62 -3.77 -10.60
CA TRP A 138 -6.66 -2.87 -9.95
C TRP A 138 -6.96 -1.39 -10.19
N LYS A 139 -7.41 -1.01 -11.39
CA LYS A 139 -7.89 0.36 -11.66
C LYS A 139 -9.13 0.71 -10.84
N ILE A 140 -10.06 -0.24 -10.64
CA ILE A 140 -11.21 -0.05 -9.73
C ILE A 140 -10.73 0.19 -8.30
N VAL A 141 -9.78 -0.62 -7.79
CA VAL A 141 -9.21 -0.41 -6.45
C VAL A 141 -8.56 0.96 -6.34
N ALA A 142 -7.78 1.38 -7.34
CA ALA A 142 -7.17 2.70 -7.38
C ALA A 142 -8.22 3.83 -7.32
N PHE A 143 -9.33 3.69 -8.06
CA PHE A 143 -10.43 4.63 -8.01
C PHE A 143 -11.14 4.66 -6.65
N ILE A 144 -11.35 3.51 -6.02
CA ILE A 144 -11.91 3.44 -4.67
C ILE A 144 -11.02 4.23 -3.70
N ARG A 145 -9.70 4.02 -3.77
CA ARG A 145 -8.73 4.73 -2.94
C ARG A 145 -8.69 6.23 -3.17
N SER A 146 -8.70 6.67 -4.42
CA SER A 146 -8.59 8.10 -4.75
C SER A 146 -9.78 8.93 -4.25
N ARG A 147 -10.89 8.28 -3.90
CA ARG A 147 -12.09 8.91 -3.34
C ARG A 147 -12.32 8.60 -1.85
N SER A 148 -11.51 7.74 -1.24
CA SER A 148 -11.71 7.34 0.15
C SER A 148 -11.12 8.37 1.09
N ASP A 149 -11.95 8.97 1.94
CA ASP A 149 -11.51 9.99 2.92
C ASP A 149 -11.08 9.33 4.24
N CYS A 150 -10.06 8.47 4.18
CA CYS A 150 -9.54 7.78 5.36
C CYS A 150 -8.67 8.76 6.18
N SER A 151 -9.16 9.22 7.33
CA SER A 151 -8.44 10.12 8.25
C SER A 151 -7.65 9.37 9.33
#